data_AF-A0A2K9EV22-F1
#
_entry.id   AF-A0A2K9EV22-F1
#
_cell.length_a   1.000
_cell.length_b   1.000
_cell.length_c   1.000
_cell.angle_alpha   90.00
_cell.angle_beta   90.00
_cell.angle_gamma   90.00
#
_symmetry.space_group_name_H-M   'P 1'
#
loop_
_entity.id
_entity.type
_entity.pdbx_description
1 polymer ?
#
loop_
_entity_poly.entity_id
_entity_poly.type
_entity_poly.pdbx_seq_one_letter_code
_entity_poly.pdbx_strand_id
1 'polypeptide(L)'
;MRPGIWLIGLLAFSGPTLGQDRICVPPEEPFMPDDDATFSEYADIVAEDFERYFSEFSPYIACLDAARLEAFARAREISTRHQAFWDRADRMGLTEEAAPYAE
;
A
#
# COMPACT_ATOMS: atom_id res chain seq x y z
N MET A 1 -16.31 36.33 37.80
CA MET A 1 -17.44 35.55 37.26
C MET A 1 -16.91 34.65 36.16
N ARG A 2 -17.04 33.32 36.32
CA ARG A 2 -16.58 32.29 35.36
C ARG A 2 -17.79 31.74 34.62
N PRO A 3 -17.80 31.74 33.29
CA PRO A 3 -18.50 30.73 32.51
C PRO A 3 -17.49 30.06 31.56
N GLY A 4 -17.51 28.79 31.25
CA GLY A 4 -18.39 27.68 31.55
C GLY A 4 -17.80 26.54 30.72
N ILE A 5 -17.45 25.44 31.38
CA ILE A 5 -16.87 24.25 30.77
C ILE A 5 -17.91 23.64 29.83
N TRP A 6 -17.59 23.47 28.54
CA TRP A 6 -18.42 22.75 27.58
C TRP A 6 -17.62 21.66 26.86
N LEU A 7 -18.11 20.43 27.05
CA LEU A 7 -18.10 19.28 26.15
C LEU A 7 -16.76 18.59 25.83
N ILE A 8 -16.52 17.51 26.58
CA ILE A 8 -16.17 16.15 26.11
C ILE A 8 -15.90 16.09 24.59
N GLY A 9 -14.63 16.20 24.21
CA GLY A 9 -14.18 15.84 22.87
C GLY A 9 -14.04 14.33 22.78
N LEU A 10 -14.77 13.71 21.84
CA LEU A 10 -14.64 12.30 21.48
C LEU A 10 -13.16 11.97 21.19
N LEU A 11 -12.54 11.17 22.05
CA LEU A 11 -11.34 10.44 21.69
C LEU A 11 -11.75 9.35 20.71
N ALA A 12 -11.60 9.63 19.42
CA ALA A 12 -11.64 8.61 18.38
C ALA A 12 -10.54 7.59 18.69
N PHE A 13 -10.95 6.41 19.13
CA PHE A 13 -10.07 5.28 19.39
C PHE A 13 -9.63 4.72 18.04
N SER A 14 -8.54 5.28 17.50
CA SER A 14 -7.83 4.71 16.35
C SER A 14 -7.12 3.44 16.81
N GLY A 15 -7.86 2.33 16.86
CA GLY A 15 -7.27 1.01 17.06
C GLY A 15 -6.29 0.70 15.93
N PRO A 16 -5.19 -0.05 16.18
CA PRO A 16 -4.26 -0.41 15.13
C PRO A 16 -4.97 -1.32 14.12
N THR A 17 -4.98 -0.90 12.86
CA THR A 17 -5.37 -1.78 11.75
C THR A 17 -4.37 -2.93 11.73
N LEU A 18 -4.81 -4.13 12.09
CA LEU A 18 -4.03 -5.34 11.83
C LEU A 18 -3.79 -5.39 10.32
N GLY A 19 -2.53 -5.40 9.91
CA GLY A 19 -2.13 -5.40 8.50
C GLY A 19 -2.69 -6.64 7.81
N GLN A 20 -3.79 -6.47 7.10
CA GLN A 20 -4.18 -7.42 6.07
C GLN A 20 -3.25 -7.15 4.88
N ASP A 21 -2.66 -8.20 4.31
CA ASP A 21 -1.96 -8.05 3.03
C ASP A 21 -2.95 -7.48 2.02
N ARG A 22 -2.72 -6.23 1.62
CA ARG A 22 -3.51 -5.60 0.56
C ARG A 22 -3.19 -6.31 -0.75
N ILE A 23 -4.18 -6.97 -1.32
CA ILE A 23 -4.09 -7.56 -2.64
C ILE A 23 -4.62 -6.54 -3.64
N CYS A 24 -3.74 -5.99 -4.47
CA CYS A 24 -4.11 -5.08 -5.55
C CYS A 24 -4.17 -5.88 -6.86
N VAL A 25 -5.39 -6.10 -7.38
CA VAL A 25 -5.61 -6.87 -8.61
C VAL A 25 -5.61 -5.90 -9.80
N PRO A 26 -4.75 -6.12 -10.81
CA PRO A 26 -4.77 -5.30 -12.02
C PRO A 26 -6.06 -5.54 -12.81
N PRO A 27 -6.60 -4.52 -13.50
CA PRO A 27 -7.74 -4.70 -14.40
C PRO A 27 -7.36 -5.58 -15.60
N GLU A 28 -8.36 -6.24 -16.19
CA GLU A 28 -8.18 -7.07 -17.38
C GLU A 28 -7.98 -6.20 -18.63
N GLU A 29 -6.95 -6.50 -19.43
CA GLU A 29 -6.68 -5.77 -20.66
C GLU A 29 -7.76 -6.08 -21.72
N PRO A 30 -8.33 -5.06 -22.38
CA PRO A 30 -9.34 -5.26 -23.40
C PRO A 30 -8.74 -5.96 -24.63
N PHE A 31 -9.51 -6.86 -25.24
CA PHE A 31 -9.12 -7.56 -26.45
C PHE A 31 -9.52 -6.75 -27.70
N MET A 32 -8.62 -6.67 -28.68
CA MET A 32 -8.89 -6.03 -29.97
C MET A 32 -8.79 -7.07 -31.09
N PRO A 33 -9.89 -7.35 -31.82
CA PRO A 33 -9.83 -8.23 -32.99
C PRO A 33 -8.89 -7.70 -34.07
N ASP A 34 -8.13 -8.59 -34.70
CA ASP A 34 -7.16 -8.24 -35.75
C ASP A 34 -7.81 -8.01 -37.13
N ASP A 35 -9.01 -8.55 -37.37
CA ASP A 35 -9.71 -8.45 -38.64
C ASP A 35 -10.87 -7.44 -38.61
N ASP A 36 -10.99 -6.66 -39.69
CA ASP A 36 -11.96 -5.56 -39.80
C ASP A 36 -13.42 -6.02 -39.71
N ALA A 37 -13.72 -7.25 -40.16
CA ALA A 37 -15.08 -7.78 -40.15
C ALA A 37 -15.53 -8.07 -38.72
N THR A 38 -14.72 -8.79 -37.95
CA THR A 38 -14.97 -9.05 -36.52
C THR A 38 -14.92 -7.76 -35.71
N PHE A 39 -13.97 -6.86 -35.99
CA PHE A 39 -13.94 -5.55 -35.32
C PHE A 39 -15.25 -4.79 -35.54
N SER A 40 -15.74 -4.71 -36.78
CA SER A 40 -17.00 -4.02 -37.08
C SER A 40 -18.21 -4.71 -36.45
N GLU A 41 -18.19 -6.03 -36.28
CA GLU A 41 -19.29 -6.79 -35.66
C GLU A 41 -19.38 -6.54 -34.14
N TYR A 42 -18.25 -6.35 -33.47
CA TYR A 42 -18.15 -6.28 -32.00
C TYR A 42 -17.64 -4.92 -31.47
N ALA A 43 -17.67 -3.86 -32.28
CA ALA A 43 -17.09 -2.56 -31.93
C ALA A 43 -17.69 -1.94 -30.66
N ASP A 44 -18.97 -2.21 -30.38
CA ASP A 44 -19.66 -1.77 -29.17
C ASP A 44 -19.14 -2.50 -27.92
N ILE A 45 -18.95 -3.82 -28.00
CA ILE A 45 -18.39 -4.64 -26.92
C ILE A 45 -16.94 -4.23 -26.64
N VAL A 46 -16.12 -4.09 -27.69
CA VAL A 46 -14.72 -3.65 -27.55
C VAL A 46 -14.67 -2.28 -26.86
N ALA A 47 -15.53 -1.34 -27.24
CA ALA A 47 -15.61 -0.04 -26.59
C ALA A 47 -15.99 -0.15 -25.09
N GLU A 48 -16.94 -1.01 -24.74
CA GLU A 48 -17.32 -1.24 -23.35
C GLU A 48 -16.15 -1.82 -22.52
N ASP A 49 -15.39 -2.76 -23.09
CA ASP A 49 -14.24 -3.35 -22.42
C ASP A 49 -13.14 -2.32 -22.12
N PHE A 50 -12.90 -1.36 -23.04
CA PHE A 50 -11.99 -0.24 -22.77
C PHE A 50 -12.48 0.65 -21.62
N GLU A 51 -13.76 1.02 -21.61
CA GLU A 51 -14.32 1.83 -20.53
C GLU A 51 -14.26 1.10 -19.19
N ARG A 52 -14.52 -0.22 -19.19
CA ARG A 52 -14.37 -1.08 -18.00
C ARG A 52 -12.95 -1.05 -17.47
N TYR A 53 -11.95 -1.27 -18.32
CA TYR A 53 -10.53 -1.22 -17.95
C TYR A 53 -10.17 0.08 -17.23
N PHE A 54 -10.53 1.23 -17.81
CA PHE A 54 -10.18 2.53 -17.22
C PHE A 54 -10.95 2.83 -15.94
N SER A 55 -12.20 2.36 -15.83
CA SER A 55 -12.99 2.47 -14.60
C SER A 55 -12.36 1.71 -13.43
N GLU A 56 -11.73 0.56 -13.70
CA GLU A 56 -11.08 -0.29 -12.71
C GLU A 56 -9.62 0.10 -12.44
N PHE A 57 -8.97 0.77 -13.40
CA PHE A 57 -7.58 1.22 -13.27
C PHE A 57 -7.39 2.22 -12.11
N SER A 58 -8.31 3.16 -11.92
CA SER A 58 -8.19 4.16 -10.85
C SER A 58 -8.24 3.54 -9.45
N PRO A 59 -9.21 2.65 -9.12
CA PRO A 59 -9.18 1.84 -7.90
C PRO A 59 -7.90 1.02 -7.71
N TYR A 60 -7.38 0.41 -8.80
CA TYR A 60 -6.15 -0.37 -8.75
C TYR A 60 -4.94 0.48 -8.32
N ILE A 61 -4.76 1.66 -8.92
CA ILE A 61 -3.68 2.58 -8.53
C ILE A 61 -3.84 3.07 -7.09
N ALA A 62 -5.06 3.41 -6.68
CA ALA A 62 -5.32 3.81 -5.29
C ALA A 62 -4.94 2.70 -4.28
N CYS A 63 -5.18 1.43 -4.63
CA CYS A 63 -4.73 0.30 -3.82
C CYS A 63 -3.19 0.25 -3.74
N LEU A 64 -2.49 0.36 -4.87
CA LEU A 64 -1.03 0.32 -4.91
C LEU A 64 -0.39 1.45 -4.10
N ASP A 65 -0.93 2.67 -4.19
CA ASP A 65 -0.45 3.81 -3.41
C ASP A 65 -0.61 3.56 -1.91
N ALA A 66 -1.75 3.01 -1.51
CA ALA A 66 -2.03 2.69 -0.11
C ALA A 66 -1.10 1.57 0.40
N ALA A 67 -0.83 0.54 -0.41
CA ALA A 67 0.12 -0.52 -0.08
C ALA A 67 1.55 0.02 0.04
N ARG A 68 1.94 0.93 -0.86
CA ARG A 68 3.25 1.59 -0.82
C ARG A 68 3.44 2.41 0.46
N LEU A 69 2.43 3.17 0.88
CA LEU A 69 2.48 3.96 2.11
C LEU A 69 2.66 3.06 3.35
N GLU A 70 1.94 1.94 3.41
CA GLU A 70 2.08 0.96 4.50
C GLU A 70 3.46 0.31 4.52
N ALA A 71 3.97 -0.11 3.36
CA ALA A 71 5.30 -0.69 3.24
C ALA A 71 6.38 0.27 3.76
N PHE A 72 6.28 1.57 3.43
CA PHE A 72 7.21 2.58 3.95
C PHE A 72 7.07 2.81 5.46
N ALA A 73 5.85 2.83 5.99
CA ALA A 73 5.63 2.95 7.43
C ALA A 73 6.27 1.77 8.17
N ARG A 74 6.07 0.55 7.66
CA ARG A 74 6.67 -0.65 8.22
C ARG A 74 8.18 -0.62 8.13
N ALA A 75 8.74 -0.26 6.98
CA ALA A 75 10.18 -0.13 6.79
C ALA A 75 10.80 0.82 7.83
N ARG A 76 10.18 1.98 8.10
CA ARG A 76 10.64 2.91 9.14
C ARG A 76 10.69 2.28 10.51
N GLU A 77 9.65 1.54 10.91
CA GLU A 77 9.63 0.84 12.20
C GLU A 77 10.73 -0.22 12.29
N ILE A 78 10.92 -1.01 11.22
CA ILE A 78 12.02 -1.99 11.15
C ILE A 78 13.37 -1.29 11.25
N SER A 79 13.57 -0.15 10.57
CA SER A 79 14.81 0.62 10.64
C SER A 79 15.12 1.09 12.05
N THR A 80 14.13 1.59 12.80
CA THR A 80 14.32 1.97 14.22
C THR A 80 14.72 0.76 15.07
N ARG A 81 14.08 -0.40 14.87
CA ARG A 81 14.45 -1.63 15.59
C ARG A 81 15.83 -2.14 15.20
N HIS A 82 16.21 -2.01 13.95
CA HIS A 82 17.53 -2.35 13.44
C HIS A 82 18.61 -1.47 14.08
N GLN A 83 18.39 -0.15 14.17
CA GLN A 83 19.29 0.76 14.89
C GLN A 83 19.44 0.35 16.36
N ALA A 84 18.32 0.14 17.06
CA ALA A 84 18.34 -0.28 18.46
C ALA A 84 19.04 -1.64 18.69
N PHE A 85 18.94 -2.55 17.71
CA PHE A 85 19.69 -3.80 17.72
C PHE A 85 21.20 -3.53 17.68
N TRP A 86 21.69 -2.70 16.77
CA TRP A 86 23.11 -2.39 16.66
C TRP A 86 23.65 -1.63 17.87
N ASP A 87 22.90 -0.66 18.40
CA ASP A 87 23.27 0.04 19.65
C ASP A 87 23.40 -0.93 20.83
N ARG A 88 22.61 -2.01 20.83
CA ARG A 88 22.68 -3.05 21.85
C ARG A 88 23.86 -4.00 21.60
N ALA A 89 24.06 -4.43 20.36
CA ALA A 89 25.16 -5.31 19.98
C ALA A 89 26.52 -4.67 20.30
N ASP A 90 26.68 -3.39 19.96
CA ASP A 90 27.89 -2.61 20.25
C ASP A 90 28.20 -2.56 21.75
N ARG A 91 27.21 -2.22 22.58
CA ARG A 91 27.37 -2.19 24.04
C ARG A 91 27.70 -3.55 24.65
N MET A 92 27.40 -4.64 23.96
CA MET A 92 27.72 -6.01 24.38
C MET A 92 29.02 -6.55 23.74
N GLY A 93 29.66 -5.80 22.85
CA GLY A 93 30.83 -6.26 22.10
C GLY A 93 30.51 -7.37 21.08
N LEU A 94 29.27 -7.42 20.58
CA LEU A 94 28.78 -8.48 19.68
C LEU A 94 28.74 -8.06 18.20
N THR A 95 29.30 -6.91 17.83
CA THR A 95 29.18 -6.36 16.46
C THR A 95 29.78 -7.28 15.39
N GLU A 96 30.97 -7.85 15.63
CA GLU A 96 31.64 -8.77 14.70
C GLU A 96 30.87 -10.09 14.54
N GLU A 97 30.26 -10.61 15.61
CA GLU A 97 29.44 -11.82 15.58
C GLU A 97 28.11 -11.59 14.85
N ALA A 98 27.51 -10.41 15.05
CA ALA A 98 26.23 -10.06 14.43
C ALA A 98 26.37 -9.66 12.93
N ALA A 99 27.54 -9.21 12.50
CA ALA A 99 27.84 -8.89 11.10
C ALA A 99 29.18 -9.51 10.63
N PRO A 100 29.27 -10.85 10.55
CA PRO A 100 30.53 -11.53 10.24
C PRO A 100 31.03 -11.29 8.80
N TYR A 101 30.22 -10.63 7.96
CA TYR A 101 30.53 -10.30 6.56
C TYR A 101 30.28 -8.82 6.24
N ALA A 102 30.23 -7.93 7.24
CA ALA A 102 30.25 -6.50 6.98
C ALA A 102 31.70 -6.10 6.62
N GLU A 103 31.99 -6.04 5.33
CA GLU A 103 33.22 -5.45 4.77
C GLU A 103 33.17 -3.92 4.77
#